data_AF-A0A1Q7TGD5-F1
#
_entry.id   AF-A0A1Q7TGD5-F1
#
_cell.length_a   1.000
_cell.length_b   1.000
_cell.length_c   1.000
_cell.angle_alpha   90.00
_cell.angle_beta   90.00
_cell.angle_gamma   90.00
#
_symmetry.space_group_name_H-M   'P 1'
#
loop_
_entity.id
_entity.type
_entity.pdbx_description
1 polymer ?
#
loop_
_entity_poly.entity_id
_entity_poly.type
_entity_poly.pdbx_seq_one_letter_code
_entity_poly.pdbx_strand_id
1 'polypeptide(L)'
;MQVISKGMRATQLYLPNNPVYQRAVDNIRTAFRQIWQATDDLIFDIGETDIRWEDNAIYSQDQRNESIAWTLYKDGVRSLTFKPGIEDAEIVRFLSVLQQAKNLQADAPDDLLTLLWAEDFQFVTYTFRELASENAVPIERTEKGAPTLGGGGGGTPGGDGGSPDTTTVRRQVEEEAPPKREGLVSIDDFDTTLYFLDDKEIEYLHKEVEREYAQDLRGNVLAMLFDLLELQTYGTVRAELISIVENFIPYLLGAGDFRSVALILRDCKVVLQRARELIPEHRQILEALPARLSQPDALAQLLQSLDEATSHPTEEELSDLFGELRADALGTLMGWLPKLTNERVKSLVQNAAERLAQANAAEVLKALASTDPAVQLEMVRLAGRLKLPGAPDGMGPLLERGERELKLAVVEALTTIGSPSAMRLLEKAIDDQERDVRIAAVKFLGQRGHRNAFPRIEAAVTGNKLKDADLTEKMAFFEAYGALAGEAGIPTLEKLLLAKGGLLGRKGHPETRACAAMALGKIRTPAAREVLQKVTQDKEPLVRNAVSRALRDVGAGS
;
A
#
# COMPACT_ATOMS: atom_id res chain seq x y z
N MET A 1 20.17 4.33 -19.39
CA MET A 1 20.33 3.33 -18.32
C MET A 1 21.06 2.05 -18.72
N GLN A 2 20.76 1.42 -19.86
CA GLN A 2 21.46 0.18 -20.28
C GLN A 2 22.99 0.33 -20.35
N VAL A 3 23.48 1.47 -20.84
CA VAL A 3 24.93 1.77 -20.90
C VAL A 3 25.55 1.87 -19.49
N ILE A 4 24.83 2.46 -18.53
CA ILE A 4 25.26 2.56 -17.12
C ILE A 4 25.32 1.17 -16.47
N SER A 5 24.31 0.32 -16.70
CA SER A 5 24.30 -1.06 -16.18
C SER A 5 25.46 -1.91 -16.73
N LYS A 6 25.72 -1.82 -18.05
CA LYS A 6 26.90 -2.45 -18.67
C LYS A 6 28.21 -1.87 -18.15
N GLY A 7 28.27 -0.56 -17.96
CA GLY A 7 29.42 0.13 -17.39
C GLY A 7 29.74 -0.31 -15.97
N MET A 8 28.72 -0.48 -15.13
CA MET A 8 28.88 -0.96 -13.75
C MET A 8 29.53 -2.37 -13.68
N ARG A 9 29.16 -3.28 -14.60
CA ARG A 9 29.81 -4.60 -14.70
C ARG A 9 31.28 -4.49 -15.16
N ALA A 10 31.57 -3.57 -16.08
CA ALA A 10 32.93 -3.34 -16.56
C ALA A 10 33.82 -2.70 -15.48
N THR A 11 33.30 -1.76 -14.68
CA THR A 11 34.00 -1.16 -13.53
C THR A 11 34.21 -2.15 -12.39
N GLN A 12 33.38 -3.21 -12.32
CA GLN A 12 33.53 -4.30 -11.36
C GLN A 12 34.65 -5.29 -11.72
N LEU A 13 34.76 -5.66 -13.00
CA LEU A 13 35.63 -6.75 -13.44
C LEU A 13 37.06 -6.32 -13.80
N TYR A 14 37.26 -5.03 -14.06
CA TYR A 14 38.52 -4.53 -14.62
C TYR A 14 39.04 -3.31 -13.87
N LEU A 15 40.36 -3.26 -13.66
CA LEU A 15 41.04 -2.11 -13.07
C LEU A 15 41.02 -0.89 -14.01
N PRO A 16 41.19 0.34 -13.48
CA PRO A 16 41.12 1.57 -14.29
C PRO A 16 42.10 1.64 -15.46
N ASN A 17 43.22 0.91 -15.42
CA ASN A 17 44.20 0.84 -16.50
C ASN A 17 43.82 -0.11 -17.65
N ASN A 18 42.70 -0.85 -17.52
CA ASN A 18 42.28 -1.81 -18.52
C ASN A 18 41.55 -1.12 -19.70
N PRO A 19 41.85 -1.47 -20.97
CA PRO A 19 41.17 -0.91 -22.13
C PRO A 19 39.64 -1.11 -22.13
N VAL A 20 39.14 -2.20 -21.54
CA VAL A 20 37.70 -2.48 -21.43
C VAL A 20 37.01 -1.54 -20.44
N TYR A 21 37.68 -1.22 -19.32
CA TYR A 21 37.21 -0.24 -18.35
C TYR A 21 37.11 1.15 -19.00
N GLN A 22 38.17 1.60 -19.66
CA GLN A 22 38.23 2.93 -20.29
C GLN A 22 37.15 3.08 -21.36
N ARG A 23 36.97 2.07 -22.23
CA ARG A 23 35.89 2.07 -23.23
C ARG A 23 34.50 2.12 -22.59
N ALA A 24 34.28 1.42 -21.48
CA ALA A 24 32.98 1.43 -20.80
C ALA A 24 32.66 2.80 -20.21
N VAL A 25 33.63 3.46 -19.58
CA VAL A 25 33.47 4.83 -19.04
C VAL A 25 33.26 5.84 -20.18
N ASP A 26 34.02 5.74 -21.27
CA ASP A 26 33.89 6.64 -22.43
C ASP A 26 32.53 6.49 -23.12
N ASN A 27 31.99 5.27 -23.19
CA ASN A 27 30.64 5.02 -23.70
C ASN A 27 29.57 5.67 -22.82
N ILE A 28 29.72 5.61 -21.49
CA ILE A 28 28.81 6.29 -20.55
C ILE A 28 28.89 7.81 -20.77
N ARG A 29 30.10 8.36 -20.86
CA ARG A 29 30.32 9.80 -21.10
C ARG A 29 29.68 10.29 -22.39
N THR A 30 29.89 9.55 -23.47
CA THR A 30 29.34 9.90 -24.79
C THR A 30 27.82 9.87 -24.78
N ALA A 31 27.21 8.90 -24.09
CA ALA A 31 25.76 8.81 -23.96
C ALA A 31 25.17 10.01 -23.19
N PHE A 32 25.79 10.43 -22.09
CA PHE A 32 25.34 11.61 -21.33
C PHE A 32 25.44 12.90 -22.14
N ARG A 33 26.55 13.11 -22.86
CA ARG A 33 26.73 14.31 -23.71
C ARG A 33 25.67 14.45 -24.80
N GLN A 34 25.17 13.34 -25.34
CA GLN A 34 24.05 13.37 -26.30
C GLN A 34 22.74 13.75 -25.63
N ILE A 35 22.50 13.28 -24.41
CA ILE A 35 21.27 13.57 -23.66
C ILE A 35 21.23 15.04 -23.20
N TRP A 36 22.36 15.62 -22.80
CA TRP A 36 22.46 17.03 -22.41
C TRP A 36 22.17 18.03 -23.53
N GLN A 37 22.09 17.57 -24.80
CA GLN A 37 21.61 18.41 -25.90
C GLN A 37 20.08 18.58 -25.90
N ALA A 38 19.36 17.72 -25.16
CA ALA A 38 17.90 17.65 -25.14
C ALA A 38 17.28 17.99 -23.78
N THR A 39 18.04 17.96 -22.68
CA THR A 39 17.55 18.27 -21.33
C THR A 39 18.64 18.86 -20.44
N ASP A 40 18.23 19.70 -19.48
CA ASP A 40 19.14 20.37 -18.52
C ASP A 40 19.37 19.56 -17.25
N ASP A 41 18.47 18.64 -16.89
CA ASP A 41 18.59 17.72 -15.76
C ASP A 41 17.92 16.39 -16.13
N LEU A 42 18.35 15.28 -15.51
CA LEU A 42 17.69 13.97 -15.63
C LEU A 42 17.16 13.54 -14.27
N ILE A 43 15.85 13.50 -14.10
CA ILE A 43 15.19 13.12 -12.85
C ILE A 43 14.60 11.73 -13.00
N PHE A 44 15.12 10.78 -12.24
CA PHE A 44 14.68 9.40 -12.25
C PHE A 44 13.82 9.11 -11.03
N ASP A 45 12.69 8.44 -11.26
CA ASP A 45 11.91 7.82 -10.20
C ASP A 45 12.36 6.36 -10.03
N ILE A 46 12.60 5.97 -8.79
CA ILE A 46 13.18 4.68 -8.43
C ILE A 46 12.08 3.78 -7.85
N GLY A 47 11.72 2.73 -8.58
CA GLY A 47 10.86 1.64 -8.15
C GLY A 47 11.63 0.43 -7.64
N GLU A 48 10.92 -0.62 -7.25
CA GLU A 48 11.51 -1.88 -6.75
C GLU A 48 12.27 -2.63 -7.83
N THR A 49 11.70 -2.67 -9.03
CA THR A 49 12.23 -3.42 -10.18
C THR A 49 12.63 -2.52 -11.34
N ASP A 50 12.15 -1.28 -11.37
CA ASP A 50 12.28 -0.36 -12.49
C ASP A 50 12.81 1.04 -12.11
N ILE A 51 13.37 1.72 -13.12
CA ILE A 51 13.73 3.13 -13.04
C ILE A 51 12.98 3.85 -14.15
N ARG A 52 12.23 4.88 -13.78
CA ARG A 52 11.40 5.67 -14.70
C ARG A 52 12.02 7.05 -14.93
N TRP A 53 11.78 7.58 -16.11
CA TRP A 53 12.00 8.98 -16.43
C TRP A 53 10.68 9.50 -17.01
N GLU A 54 10.12 10.51 -16.35
CA GLU A 54 8.71 10.88 -16.53
C GLU A 54 7.80 9.65 -16.28
N ASP A 55 6.83 9.39 -17.15
CA ASP A 55 5.92 8.25 -17.01
C ASP A 55 6.44 6.95 -17.66
N ASN A 56 7.68 6.94 -18.17
CA ASN A 56 8.22 5.82 -18.96
C ASN A 56 9.29 5.04 -18.19
N ALA A 57 9.12 3.71 -18.10
CA ALA A 57 10.15 2.81 -17.58
C ALA A 57 11.33 2.69 -18.55
N ILE A 58 12.48 3.27 -18.18
CA ILE A 58 13.70 3.27 -19.01
C ILE A 58 14.69 2.16 -18.63
N TYR A 59 14.41 1.45 -17.53
CA TYR A 59 15.13 0.28 -17.05
C TYR A 59 14.17 -0.58 -16.23
N SER A 60 14.19 -1.89 -16.44
CA SER A 60 13.48 -2.88 -15.63
C SER A 60 14.34 -4.13 -15.49
N GLN A 61 14.39 -4.69 -14.28
CA GLN A 61 15.09 -5.93 -13.96
C GLN A 61 14.45 -6.61 -12.76
N ASP A 62 13.85 -7.78 -12.99
CA ASP A 62 13.12 -8.55 -11.97
C ASP A 62 14.06 -9.26 -10.99
N GLN A 63 15.28 -9.57 -11.40
CA GLN A 63 16.27 -10.22 -10.54
C GLN A 63 16.90 -9.20 -9.57
N ARG A 64 16.45 -9.20 -8.31
CA ARG A 64 16.89 -8.29 -7.24
C ARG A 64 18.42 -8.22 -7.07
N ASN A 65 19.13 -9.33 -7.24
CA ASN A 65 20.59 -9.40 -7.11
C ASN A 65 21.35 -8.72 -8.27
N GLU A 66 20.72 -8.47 -9.41
CA GLU A 66 21.31 -7.77 -10.56
C GLU A 66 20.74 -6.36 -10.77
N SER A 67 19.65 -6.03 -10.07
CA SER A 67 18.91 -4.80 -10.25
C SER A 67 19.56 -3.59 -9.56
N ILE A 68 19.88 -2.57 -10.37
CA ILE A 68 20.30 -1.26 -9.87
C ILE A 68 19.14 -0.57 -9.16
N ALA A 69 17.92 -0.74 -9.68
CA ALA A 69 16.69 -0.21 -9.10
C ALA A 69 16.52 -0.73 -7.66
N TRP A 70 16.63 -2.05 -7.48
CA TRP A 70 16.56 -2.67 -6.15
C TRP A 70 17.65 -2.17 -5.21
N THR A 71 18.89 -2.03 -5.69
CA THR A 71 20.02 -1.55 -4.86
C THR A 71 19.76 -0.15 -4.31
N LEU A 72 19.18 0.74 -5.11
CA LEU A 72 18.76 2.08 -4.70
C LEU A 72 17.51 2.05 -3.81
N TYR A 73 16.51 1.24 -4.19
CA TYR A 73 15.22 1.19 -3.54
C TYR A 73 15.26 0.60 -2.13
N LYS A 74 15.99 -0.51 -1.93
CA LYS A 74 16.10 -1.23 -0.65
C LYS A 74 16.61 -0.33 0.48
N ASP A 75 17.48 0.62 0.12
CA ASP A 75 18.08 1.59 1.01
C ASP A 75 17.39 2.96 0.84
N GLY A 76 16.07 2.96 0.60
CA GLY A 76 15.20 4.12 0.72
C GLY A 76 15.30 5.20 -0.37
N VAL A 77 16.15 5.08 -1.38
CA VAL A 77 16.21 6.06 -2.48
C VAL A 77 14.94 5.96 -3.34
N ARG A 78 14.29 7.10 -3.61
CA ARG A 78 13.02 7.17 -4.37
C ARG A 78 13.11 8.05 -5.60
N SER A 79 13.93 9.08 -5.56
CA SER A 79 14.29 9.81 -6.77
C SER A 79 15.78 10.07 -6.81
N LEU A 80 16.33 10.11 -8.02
CA LEU A 80 17.72 10.36 -8.31
C LEU A 80 17.82 11.35 -9.46
N THR A 81 18.52 12.45 -9.27
CA THR A 81 18.70 13.47 -10.30
C THR A 81 20.16 13.56 -10.68
N PHE A 82 20.43 13.52 -11.98
CA PHE A 82 21.74 13.79 -12.56
C PHE A 82 21.74 15.13 -13.27
N LYS A 83 22.82 15.89 -13.06
CA LYS A 83 23.06 17.19 -13.68
C LYS A 83 24.22 17.14 -14.69
N PRO A 84 24.25 18.03 -15.69
CA PRO A 84 25.36 18.16 -16.63
C PRO A 84 26.69 18.32 -15.90
N GLY A 85 27.70 17.53 -16.29
CA GLY A 85 29.01 17.48 -15.64
C GLY A 85 29.26 16.21 -14.79
N ILE A 86 28.21 15.44 -14.48
CA ILE A 86 28.32 14.14 -13.81
C ILE A 86 29.26 13.19 -14.58
N GLU A 87 29.21 13.20 -15.90
CA GLU A 87 29.89 12.23 -16.75
C GLU A 87 31.41 12.31 -16.66
N ASP A 88 31.95 13.50 -16.43
CA ASP A 88 33.38 13.73 -16.36
C ASP A 88 33.89 13.63 -14.92
N ALA A 89 33.13 14.17 -13.95
CA ALA A 89 33.60 14.35 -12.58
C ALA A 89 33.18 13.24 -11.59
N GLU A 90 31.99 12.65 -11.73
CA GLU A 90 31.34 11.95 -10.62
C GLU A 90 30.82 10.55 -10.94
N ILE A 91 30.55 10.25 -12.21
CA ILE A 91 29.89 9.01 -12.61
C ILE A 91 30.65 7.75 -12.17
N VAL A 92 31.98 7.79 -12.18
CA VAL A 92 32.82 6.66 -11.74
C VAL A 92 32.73 6.46 -10.22
N ARG A 93 32.74 7.55 -9.44
CA ARG A 93 32.59 7.49 -7.97
C ARG A 93 31.19 6.98 -7.61
N PHE A 94 30.16 7.47 -8.30
CA PHE A 94 28.79 7.03 -8.11
C PHE A 94 28.62 5.52 -8.38
N LEU A 95 29.18 5.02 -9.48
CA LEU A 95 29.17 3.58 -9.79
C LEU A 95 29.91 2.75 -8.74
N SER A 96 30.99 3.29 -8.17
CA SER A 96 31.76 2.63 -7.11
C SER A 96 30.97 2.55 -5.80
N VAL A 97 30.19 3.59 -5.45
CA VAL A 97 29.28 3.57 -4.30
C VAL A 97 28.19 2.51 -4.46
N LEU A 98 27.53 2.46 -5.62
CA LEU A 98 26.52 1.43 -5.89
C LEU A 98 27.11 0.01 -5.80
N GLN A 99 28.34 -0.17 -6.25
CA GLN A 99 29.04 -1.45 -6.13
C GLN A 99 29.36 -1.81 -4.67
N GLN A 100 29.86 -0.86 -3.88
CA GLN A 100 30.11 -1.06 -2.46
C GLN A 100 28.81 -1.43 -1.72
N ALA A 101 27.74 -0.68 -1.98
CA ALA A 101 26.44 -0.90 -1.38
C ALA A 101 25.80 -2.26 -1.72
N LYS A 102 26.08 -2.76 -2.93
CA LYS A 102 25.64 -4.08 -3.36
C LYS A 102 26.35 -5.22 -2.58
N ASN A 103 27.57 -4.98 -2.12
CA ASN A 103 28.40 -5.97 -1.43
C ASN A 103 28.35 -5.85 0.10
N LEU A 104 27.60 -4.89 0.65
CA LEU A 104 27.37 -4.78 2.09
C LEU A 104 26.61 -6.01 2.62
N GLN A 105 27.04 -6.53 3.77
CA GLN A 105 26.31 -7.54 4.51
C GLN A 105 25.09 -6.91 5.21
N ALA A 106 24.06 -7.71 5.51
CA ALA A 106 22.80 -7.20 6.09
C ALA A 106 22.95 -6.60 7.49
N ASP A 107 24.05 -6.91 8.18
CA ASP A 107 24.46 -6.42 9.50
C ASP A 107 25.60 -5.38 9.43
N ALA A 108 25.96 -4.92 8.23
CA ALA A 108 26.99 -3.91 8.07
C ALA A 108 26.56 -2.57 8.71
N PRO A 109 27.48 -1.86 9.38
CA PRO A 109 27.17 -0.59 10.04
C PRO A 109 26.90 0.57 9.07
N ASP A 110 27.39 0.46 7.82
CA ASP A 110 27.20 1.47 6.77
C ASP A 110 26.12 0.98 5.79
N ASP A 111 25.14 1.83 5.44
CA ASP A 111 24.14 1.60 4.39
C ASP A 111 24.46 2.39 3.10
N LEU A 112 23.75 2.16 1.98
CA LEU A 112 23.97 2.94 0.74
C LEU A 112 23.83 4.44 0.97
N LEU A 113 22.93 4.86 1.86
CA LEU A 113 22.77 6.27 2.20
C LEU A 113 24.07 6.83 2.79
N THR A 114 24.68 6.12 3.73
CA THR A 114 25.96 6.47 4.35
C THR A 114 27.08 6.57 3.31
N LEU A 115 27.14 5.61 2.37
CA LEU A 115 28.14 5.62 1.29
C LEU A 115 27.92 6.77 0.29
N LEU A 116 26.68 7.04 -0.11
CA LEU A 116 26.33 8.18 -0.97
C LEU A 116 26.63 9.52 -0.28
N TRP A 117 26.46 9.58 1.04
CA TRP A 117 26.81 10.75 1.86
C TRP A 117 28.31 10.97 1.94
N ALA A 118 29.11 9.90 2.05
CA ALA A 118 30.55 9.99 2.23
C ALA A 118 31.28 10.64 1.03
N GLU A 119 30.75 10.45 -0.19
CA GLU A 119 31.41 10.86 -1.45
C GLU A 119 31.16 12.31 -1.92
N ASP A 120 30.27 13.05 -1.23
CA ASP A 120 30.01 14.49 -1.47
C ASP A 120 29.72 14.89 -2.94
N PHE A 121 28.75 14.25 -3.58
CA PHE A 121 28.37 14.52 -4.97
C PHE A 121 27.81 15.94 -5.20
N GLN A 122 28.20 16.57 -6.30
CA GLN A 122 27.76 17.91 -6.74
C GLN A 122 26.72 17.83 -7.87
N PHE A 123 26.82 16.83 -8.74
CA PHE A 123 25.97 16.63 -9.91
C PHE A 123 24.98 15.47 -9.72
N VAL A 124 24.94 14.88 -8.52
CA VAL A 124 23.97 13.86 -8.12
C VAL A 124 23.18 14.35 -6.92
N THR A 125 21.87 14.45 -7.05
CA THR A 125 20.95 14.69 -5.91
C THR A 125 19.97 13.54 -5.80
N TYR A 126 19.47 13.27 -4.61
CA TYR A 126 18.55 12.16 -4.38
C TYR A 126 17.55 12.47 -3.28
N THR A 127 16.36 11.87 -3.37
CA THR A 127 15.35 11.88 -2.30
C THR A 127 15.28 10.52 -1.66
N PHE A 128 15.25 10.51 -0.33
CA PHE A 128 15.16 9.31 0.48
C PHE A 128 13.82 9.26 1.21
N ARG A 129 13.21 8.08 1.28
CA ARG A 129 12.06 7.77 2.13
C ARG A 129 12.39 6.54 2.96
N GLU A 130 12.22 6.65 4.28
CA GLU A 130 12.48 5.56 5.21
C GLU A 130 11.50 4.41 4.92
N LEU A 131 12.04 3.25 4.52
CA LEU A 131 11.28 2.02 4.40
C LEU A 131 10.98 1.53 5.82
N ALA A 132 9.74 1.74 6.28
CA ALA A 132 9.14 0.77 7.18
C ALA A 132 9.27 -0.60 6.50
N SER A 133 9.81 -1.58 7.22
CA SER A 133 10.07 -2.92 6.72
C SER A 133 8.86 -3.50 5.99
N GLU A 134 9.09 -3.78 4.70
CA GLU A 134 8.40 -4.68 3.76
C GLU A 134 6.93 -4.99 4.04
N ASN A 135 6.03 -4.34 3.28
CA ASN A 135 5.00 -4.98 2.45
C ASN A 135 4.11 -3.90 1.80
N ALA A 136 4.44 -3.48 0.58
CA ALA A 136 3.57 -2.66 -0.25
C ALA A 136 3.73 -3.04 -1.72
N VAL A 137 2.73 -3.73 -2.26
CA VAL A 137 2.58 -4.08 -3.68
C VAL A 137 2.14 -2.82 -4.45
N PRO A 138 2.78 -2.46 -5.58
CA PRO A 138 2.29 -1.36 -6.42
C PRO A 138 1.09 -1.78 -7.28
N ILE A 139 0.07 -0.94 -7.23
CA ILE A 139 -1.11 -0.90 -8.10
C ILE A 139 -0.68 -0.39 -9.48
N GLU A 140 -0.98 -1.13 -10.55
CA GLU A 140 -1.08 -0.59 -11.91
C GLU A 140 -2.53 -0.18 -12.21
N ARG A 141 -2.71 1.05 -12.70
CA ARG A 141 -3.93 1.48 -13.39
C ARG A 141 -3.72 1.33 -14.89
N THR A 142 -4.71 0.67 -15.46
CA THR A 142 -4.97 0.32 -16.85
C THR A 142 -5.23 1.53 -17.75
N GLU A 143 -4.95 1.38 -19.06
CA GLU A 143 -5.94 1.68 -20.10
C GLU A 143 -5.80 0.75 -21.33
N LYS A 144 -6.83 -0.11 -21.46
CA LYS A 144 -7.63 -0.46 -22.67
C LYS A 144 -6.97 -1.02 -23.94
N GLY A 145 -7.36 -2.27 -24.24
CA GLY A 145 -7.50 -2.82 -25.59
C GLY A 145 -8.17 -4.20 -25.56
N ALA A 146 -9.43 -4.29 -25.99
CA ALA A 146 -10.29 -5.47 -26.00
C ALA A 146 -9.84 -6.56 -27.03
N PRO A 147 -10.43 -7.78 -27.00
CA PRO A 147 -9.70 -9.05 -27.18
C PRO A 147 -9.74 -9.64 -28.59
N THR A 148 -8.72 -10.42 -28.91
CA THR A 148 -8.75 -11.44 -29.98
C THR A 148 -8.40 -12.81 -29.42
N LEU A 149 -9.30 -13.75 -29.70
CA LEU A 149 -9.26 -15.16 -29.34
C LEU A 149 -8.01 -15.89 -29.85
N GLY A 150 -7.57 -16.92 -29.12
CA GLY A 150 -6.74 -17.97 -29.72
C GLY A 150 -6.04 -18.94 -28.77
N GLY A 151 -6.74 -20.01 -28.37
CA GLY A 151 -6.23 -21.37 -28.50
C GLY A 151 -5.38 -21.99 -27.37
N GLY A 152 -5.80 -23.18 -26.92
CA GLY A 152 -4.90 -24.13 -26.24
C GLY A 152 -5.58 -25.32 -25.56
N GLY A 153 -5.73 -26.44 -26.29
CA GLY A 153 -6.09 -27.79 -25.80
C GLY A 153 -7.29 -28.36 -26.56
N GLY A 154 -7.22 -29.32 -27.48
CA GLY A 154 -6.43 -30.56 -27.51
C GLY A 154 -7.12 -31.60 -26.62
N GLY A 155 -7.75 -32.68 -27.08
CA GLY A 155 -7.82 -33.29 -28.42
C GLY A 155 -9.02 -34.25 -28.56
N THR A 156 -9.24 -34.62 -29.82
CA THR A 156 -10.31 -35.42 -30.44
C THR A 156 -10.28 -36.92 -30.10
N PRO A 157 -11.37 -37.64 -30.42
CA PRO A 157 -11.29 -38.57 -31.56
C PRO A 157 -12.34 -38.26 -32.64
N GLY A 158 -11.94 -38.41 -33.90
CA GLY A 158 -12.74 -38.06 -35.08
C GLY A 158 -13.76 -39.10 -35.54
N GLY A 159 -14.55 -38.68 -36.54
CA GLY A 159 -15.44 -39.52 -37.35
C GLY A 159 -16.35 -38.64 -38.23
N ASP A 160 -16.18 -38.77 -39.55
CA ASP A 160 -16.78 -38.01 -40.66
C ASP A 160 -18.32 -37.96 -40.71
N GLY A 161 -18.87 -36.94 -41.38
CA GLY A 161 -20.22 -36.99 -41.94
C GLY A 161 -20.83 -35.63 -42.25
N GLY A 162 -20.80 -35.22 -43.53
CA GLY A 162 -21.42 -33.99 -44.02
C GLY A 162 -22.94 -33.95 -43.84
N SER A 163 -23.46 -32.75 -43.60
CA SER A 163 -24.90 -32.46 -43.47
C SER A 163 -25.66 -32.77 -44.78
N PRO A 164 -26.75 -33.56 -44.76
CA PRO A 164 -27.64 -33.70 -45.91
C PRO A 164 -28.67 -32.56 -45.93
N ASP A 165 -28.88 -32.01 -47.13
CA ASP A 165 -29.95 -31.09 -47.49
C ASP A 165 -31.33 -31.71 -47.18
N THR A 166 -32.12 -31.06 -46.34
CA THR A 166 -33.44 -31.56 -45.87
C THR A 166 -34.54 -31.43 -46.92
N THR A 167 -34.24 -30.84 -48.08
CA THR A 167 -35.16 -30.68 -49.23
C THR A 167 -35.24 -31.90 -50.13
N THR A 168 -34.19 -32.73 -50.20
CA THR A 168 -34.17 -33.96 -51.02
C THR A 168 -34.89 -35.14 -50.37
N VAL A 169 -34.91 -35.21 -49.03
CA VAL A 169 -35.57 -36.29 -48.28
C VAL A 169 -37.10 -36.16 -48.35
N ARG A 170 -37.66 -34.94 -48.40
CA ARG A 170 -39.12 -34.74 -48.55
C ARG A 170 -39.65 -35.16 -49.92
N ARG A 171 -38.85 -34.98 -50.99
CA ARG A 171 -39.27 -35.29 -52.36
C ARG A 171 -39.28 -36.79 -52.67
N GLN A 172 -38.45 -37.58 -51.99
CA GLN A 172 -38.41 -39.04 -52.16
C GLN A 172 -39.54 -39.78 -51.42
N VAL A 173 -40.21 -39.14 -50.45
CA VAL A 173 -41.31 -39.77 -49.68
C VAL A 173 -42.68 -39.58 -50.37
N GLU A 174 -42.82 -38.60 -51.27
CA GLU A 174 -44.06 -38.39 -52.04
C GLU A 174 -44.19 -39.29 -53.28
N GLU A 175 -43.11 -39.87 -53.80
CA GLU A 175 -43.13 -40.71 -55.01
C GLU A 175 -43.45 -42.20 -54.75
N GLU A 176 -43.47 -42.67 -53.50
CA GLU A 176 -43.67 -44.09 -53.16
C GLU A 176 -44.99 -44.43 -52.42
N ALA A 177 -45.96 -43.51 -52.36
CA ALA A 177 -47.24 -43.79 -51.69
C ALA A 177 -48.28 -44.45 -52.64
N PRO A 178 -48.96 -45.54 -52.25
CA PRO A 178 -50.03 -46.15 -53.05
C PRO A 178 -51.28 -45.25 -53.08
N PRO A 179 -52.16 -45.37 -54.10
CA PRO A 179 -53.29 -44.46 -54.25
C PRO A 179 -54.30 -44.56 -53.08
N LYS A 180 -54.72 -43.40 -52.55
CA LYS A 180 -55.73 -43.25 -51.50
C LYS A 180 -57.06 -43.89 -51.94
N ARG A 181 -57.68 -44.68 -51.06
CA ARG A 181 -59.06 -45.18 -51.23
C ARG A 181 -60.05 -44.04 -50.96
N GLU A 182 -60.97 -43.78 -51.89
CA GLU A 182 -62.01 -42.77 -51.73
C GLU A 182 -62.96 -43.14 -50.57
N GLY A 183 -63.18 -42.18 -49.65
CA GLY A 183 -64.18 -42.28 -48.58
C GLY A 183 -63.70 -42.11 -47.13
N LEU A 184 -62.41 -41.84 -46.88
CA LEU A 184 -61.88 -41.54 -45.55
C LEU A 184 -61.34 -40.10 -45.52
N VAL A 185 -61.98 -39.26 -44.71
CA VAL A 185 -61.51 -37.90 -44.39
C VAL A 185 -60.15 -38.02 -43.68
N SER A 186 -59.12 -37.39 -44.22
CA SER A 186 -57.78 -37.36 -43.65
C SER A 186 -57.65 -36.16 -42.72
N ILE A 187 -56.79 -36.25 -41.70
CA ILE A 187 -56.39 -35.11 -40.86
C ILE A 187 -55.79 -33.96 -41.70
N ASP A 188 -55.37 -34.24 -42.93
CA ASP A 188 -54.89 -33.26 -43.91
C ASP A 188 -55.98 -32.29 -44.42
N ASP A 189 -57.28 -32.61 -44.23
CA ASP A 189 -58.40 -31.72 -44.61
C ASP A 189 -58.69 -30.63 -43.55
N PHE A 190 -58.00 -30.66 -42.41
CA PHE A 190 -58.00 -29.56 -41.45
C PHE A 190 -56.88 -28.59 -41.78
N ASP A 191 -57.29 -27.42 -42.29
CA ASP A 191 -56.45 -26.27 -42.56
C ASP A 191 -55.81 -25.77 -41.24
N THR A 192 -54.67 -26.37 -40.87
CA THR A 192 -53.84 -25.99 -39.71
C THR A 192 -53.02 -24.73 -39.98
N THR A 193 -53.31 -24.04 -41.09
CA THR A 193 -52.51 -22.95 -41.66
C THR A 193 -52.89 -21.55 -41.16
N LEU A 194 -53.73 -21.41 -40.13
CA LEU A 194 -54.17 -20.09 -39.64
C LEU A 194 -53.37 -19.51 -38.45
N TYR A 195 -52.35 -20.21 -37.94
CA TYR A 195 -51.47 -19.70 -36.87
C TYR A 195 -50.02 -20.13 -37.09
N PHE A 196 -49.44 -19.77 -38.23
CA PHE A 196 -47.98 -19.78 -38.35
C PHE A 196 -47.45 -18.42 -37.90
N LEU A 197 -46.73 -18.44 -36.78
CA LEU A 197 -45.88 -17.31 -36.39
C LEU A 197 -44.82 -17.16 -37.49
N ASP A 198 -44.63 -15.95 -37.99
CA ASP A 198 -43.53 -15.70 -38.92
C ASP A 198 -42.17 -15.88 -38.20
N ASP A 199 -41.09 -16.06 -38.95
CA ASP A 199 -39.76 -16.28 -38.36
C ASP A 199 -39.34 -15.16 -37.39
N LYS A 200 -39.86 -13.93 -37.58
CA LYS A 200 -39.58 -12.78 -36.70
C LYS A 200 -40.42 -12.84 -35.43
N GLU A 201 -41.65 -13.31 -35.49
CA GLU A 201 -42.52 -13.54 -34.34
C GLU A 201 -41.99 -14.69 -33.49
N ILE A 202 -41.47 -15.76 -34.11
CA ILE A 202 -40.77 -16.84 -33.41
C ILE A 202 -39.51 -16.31 -32.73
N GLU A 203 -38.68 -15.53 -33.45
CA GLU A 203 -37.48 -14.92 -32.87
C GLU A 203 -37.81 -13.95 -31.74
N TYR A 204 -38.87 -13.16 -31.87
CA TYR A 204 -39.36 -12.26 -30.84
C TYR A 204 -39.82 -13.02 -29.59
N LEU A 205 -40.61 -14.08 -29.75
CA LEU A 205 -41.08 -14.90 -28.63
C LEU A 205 -39.92 -15.62 -27.95
N HIS A 206 -38.94 -16.14 -28.70
CA HIS A 206 -37.73 -16.71 -28.11
C HIS A 206 -36.97 -15.66 -27.29
N LYS A 207 -36.81 -14.43 -27.80
CA LYS A 207 -36.16 -13.34 -27.03
C LYS A 207 -36.94 -12.95 -25.78
N GLU A 208 -38.28 -12.89 -25.83
CA GLU A 208 -39.08 -12.57 -24.65
C GLU A 208 -39.08 -13.71 -23.63
N VAL A 209 -39.07 -14.97 -24.08
CA VAL A 209 -38.88 -16.14 -23.21
C VAL A 209 -37.49 -16.10 -22.56
N GLU A 210 -36.43 -15.92 -23.34
CA GLU A 210 -35.07 -15.79 -22.81
C GLU A 210 -34.97 -14.63 -21.81
N ARG A 211 -35.60 -13.49 -22.11
CA ARG A 211 -35.67 -12.34 -21.20
C ARG A 211 -36.38 -12.68 -19.90
N GLU A 212 -37.52 -13.38 -19.94
CA GLU A 212 -38.28 -13.79 -18.76
C GLU A 212 -37.49 -14.80 -17.90
N TYR A 213 -36.88 -15.81 -18.53
CA TYR A 213 -36.05 -16.79 -17.84
C TYR A 213 -34.73 -16.20 -17.29
N ALA A 214 -34.25 -15.10 -17.87
CA ALA A 214 -33.08 -14.38 -17.36
C ALA A 214 -33.40 -13.39 -16.23
N GLN A 215 -34.68 -13.17 -15.89
CA GLN A 215 -35.04 -12.28 -14.79
C GLN A 215 -34.64 -12.88 -13.45
N ASP A 216 -33.89 -12.10 -12.67
CA ASP A 216 -33.61 -12.43 -11.28
C ASP A 216 -34.81 -12.06 -10.39
N LEU A 217 -35.65 -13.06 -10.10
CA LEU A 217 -36.84 -12.90 -9.25
C LEU A 217 -36.52 -12.89 -7.75
N ARG A 218 -35.28 -13.19 -7.33
CA ARG A 218 -34.93 -13.35 -5.90
C ARG A 218 -35.21 -12.07 -5.11
N GLY A 219 -34.81 -10.92 -5.65
CA GLY A 219 -35.07 -9.62 -5.02
C GLY A 219 -36.56 -9.35 -4.83
N ASN A 220 -37.40 -9.66 -5.82
CA ASN A 220 -38.85 -9.48 -5.73
C ASN A 220 -39.47 -10.43 -4.71
N VAL A 221 -39.02 -11.69 -4.67
CA VAL A 221 -39.49 -12.68 -3.69
C VAL A 221 -39.12 -12.26 -2.27
N LEU A 222 -37.89 -11.78 -2.06
CA LEU A 222 -37.45 -11.27 -0.76
C LEU A 222 -38.25 -10.04 -0.34
N ALA A 223 -38.50 -9.09 -1.24
CA ALA A 223 -39.34 -7.93 -0.94
C ALA A 223 -40.75 -8.34 -0.49
N MET A 224 -41.40 -9.26 -1.22
CA MET A 224 -42.71 -9.80 -0.84
C MET A 224 -42.66 -10.52 0.52
N LEU A 225 -41.59 -11.27 0.80
CA LEU A 225 -41.40 -11.95 2.08
C LEU A 225 -41.32 -10.95 3.25
N PHE A 226 -40.58 -9.84 3.07
CA PHE A 226 -40.46 -8.79 4.08
C PHE A 226 -41.73 -7.97 4.25
N ASP A 227 -42.48 -7.70 3.17
CA ASP A 227 -43.81 -7.09 3.24
C ASP A 227 -44.76 -7.96 4.08
N LEU A 228 -44.76 -9.28 3.85
CA LEU A 228 -45.54 -10.22 4.65
C LEU A 228 -45.11 -10.20 6.12
N LEU A 229 -43.80 -10.17 6.38
CA LEU A 229 -43.27 -10.15 7.74
C LEU A 229 -43.65 -8.86 8.50
N GLU A 230 -43.64 -7.71 7.82
CA GLU A 230 -44.05 -6.41 8.35
C GLU A 230 -45.56 -6.38 8.69
N LEU A 231 -46.41 -6.89 7.80
CA LEU A 231 -47.87 -6.84 7.93
C LEU A 231 -48.45 -7.93 8.83
N GLN A 232 -47.76 -9.05 9.00
CA GLN A 232 -48.30 -10.23 9.68
C GLN A 232 -48.49 -10.02 11.19
N THR A 233 -49.71 -10.12 11.70
CA THR A 233 -50.02 -10.00 13.14
C THR A 233 -49.99 -11.33 13.88
N TYR A 234 -50.14 -12.46 13.19
CA TYR A 234 -50.09 -13.79 13.82
C TYR A 234 -48.65 -14.18 14.16
N GLY A 235 -48.35 -14.30 15.46
CA GLY A 235 -47.01 -14.59 15.96
C GLY A 235 -46.40 -15.89 15.40
N THR A 236 -47.17 -16.97 15.29
CA THR A 236 -46.68 -18.25 14.75
C THR A 236 -46.26 -18.16 13.30
N VAL A 237 -47.03 -17.47 12.46
CA VAL A 237 -46.70 -17.27 11.03
C VAL A 237 -45.48 -16.37 10.90
N ARG A 238 -45.38 -15.31 11.72
CA ARG A 238 -44.20 -14.45 11.72
C ARG A 238 -42.93 -15.22 12.14
N ALA A 239 -43.02 -16.12 13.12
CA ALA A 239 -41.90 -16.97 13.53
C ALA A 239 -41.42 -17.87 12.38
N GLU A 240 -42.35 -18.44 11.60
CA GLU A 240 -42.03 -19.25 10.42
C GLU A 240 -41.33 -18.42 9.34
N LEU A 241 -41.84 -17.22 9.05
CA LEU A 241 -41.20 -16.29 8.10
C LEU A 241 -39.78 -15.91 8.54
N ILE A 242 -39.59 -15.60 9.83
CA ILE A 242 -38.26 -15.31 10.39
C ILE A 242 -37.32 -16.51 10.24
N SER A 243 -37.80 -17.73 10.52
CA SER A 243 -37.02 -18.96 10.37
C SER A 243 -36.61 -19.20 8.91
N ILE A 244 -37.50 -18.93 7.95
CA ILE A 244 -37.17 -19.02 6.51
C ILE A 244 -36.03 -18.06 6.17
N VAL A 245 -36.14 -16.79 6.57
CA VAL A 245 -35.10 -15.78 6.34
C VAL A 245 -33.76 -16.20 6.98
N GLU A 246 -33.79 -16.67 8.23
CA GLU A 246 -32.61 -17.09 8.97
C GLU A 246 -31.87 -18.26 8.30
N ASN A 247 -32.61 -19.25 7.82
CA ASN A 247 -32.05 -20.42 7.16
C ASN A 247 -31.56 -20.14 5.74
N PHE A 248 -32.06 -19.06 5.11
CA PHE A 248 -31.69 -18.72 3.74
C PHE A 248 -30.36 -17.98 3.63
N ILE A 249 -29.97 -17.21 4.67
CA ILE A 249 -28.71 -16.45 4.67
C ILE A 249 -27.48 -17.34 4.39
N PRO A 250 -27.26 -18.48 5.09
CA PRO A 250 -26.10 -19.34 4.82
C PRO A 250 -26.09 -19.91 3.39
N TYR A 251 -27.27 -20.23 2.85
CA TYR A 251 -27.39 -20.71 1.47
C TYR A 251 -26.97 -19.64 0.46
N LEU A 252 -27.45 -18.40 0.64
CA LEU A 252 -27.09 -17.27 -0.22
C LEU A 252 -25.59 -16.94 -0.13
N LEU A 253 -25.01 -16.98 1.07
CA LEU A 253 -23.56 -16.81 1.25
C LEU A 253 -22.78 -17.91 0.52
N GLY A 254 -23.20 -19.17 0.63
CA GLY A 254 -22.58 -20.28 -0.08
C GLY A 254 -22.73 -20.20 -1.60
N ALA A 255 -23.81 -19.58 -2.09
CA ALA A 255 -24.03 -19.31 -3.51
C ALA A 255 -23.32 -18.04 -4.02
N GLY A 256 -22.67 -17.26 -3.14
CA GLY A 256 -22.03 -15.99 -3.49
C GLY A 256 -23.01 -14.84 -3.76
N ASP A 257 -24.26 -14.96 -3.34
CA ASP A 257 -25.31 -13.94 -3.53
C ASP A 257 -25.31 -12.92 -2.39
N PHE A 258 -24.24 -12.12 -2.34
CA PHE A 258 -24.02 -11.14 -1.26
C PHE A 258 -25.04 -9.99 -1.28
N ARG A 259 -25.56 -9.65 -2.47
CA ARG A 259 -26.58 -8.61 -2.63
C ARG A 259 -27.88 -8.99 -1.91
N SER A 260 -28.34 -10.22 -2.08
CA SER A 260 -29.54 -10.71 -1.40
C SER A 260 -29.34 -10.77 0.11
N VAL A 261 -28.15 -11.15 0.58
CA VAL A 261 -27.82 -11.13 2.02
C VAL A 261 -27.84 -9.71 2.56
N ALA A 262 -27.24 -8.74 1.87
CA ALA A 262 -27.25 -7.34 2.28
C ALA A 262 -28.69 -6.78 2.36
N LEU A 263 -29.53 -7.10 1.36
CA LEU A 263 -30.95 -6.74 1.35
C LEU A 263 -31.69 -7.31 2.57
N ILE A 264 -31.52 -8.61 2.84
CA ILE A 264 -32.12 -9.27 4.01
C ILE A 264 -31.74 -8.56 5.32
N LEU A 265 -30.45 -8.25 5.51
CA LEU A 265 -29.97 -7.60 6.73
C LEU A 265 -30.50 -6.17 6.89
N ARG A 266 -30.63 -5.44 5.77
CA ARG A 266 -31.19 -4.09 5.73
C ARG A 266 -32.68 -4.11 6.07
N ASP A 267 -33.44 -5.00 5.45
CA ASP A 267 -34.90 -5.07 5.63
C ASP A 267 -35.28 -5.58 7.02
N CYS A 268 -34.45 -6.41 7.67
CA CYS A 268 -34.59 -6.73 9.09
C CYS A 268 -34.63 -5.46 9.96
N LYS A 269 -33.80 -4.44 9.66
CA LYS A 269 -33.80 -3.16 10.39
C LYS A 269 -35.06 -2.35 10.10
N VAL A 270 -35.57 -2.39 8.88
CA VAL A 270 -36.82 -1.72 8.49
C VAL A 270 -38.01 -2.33 9.24
N VAL A 271 -38.11 -3.65 9.25
CA VAL A 271 -39.15 -4.39 10.01
C VAL A 271 -39.11 -4.03 11.49
N LEU A 272 -37.92 -4.00 12.10
CA LEU A 272 -37.78 -3.67 13.53
C LEU A 272 -38.36 -2.29 13.90
N GLN A 273 -38.41 -1.37 12.93
CA GLN A 273 -38.96 -0.02 13.07
C GLN A 273 -40.44 0.07 12.72
N ARG A 274 -40.93 -0.69 11.73
CA ARG A 274 -42.27 -0.52 11.14
C ARG A 274 -43.28 -1.58 11.54
N ALA A 275 -42.83 -2.80 11.84
CA ALA A 275 -43.73 -3.92 12.12
C ALA A 275 -44.57 -3.65 13.37
N ARG A 276 -45.89 -3.84 13.23
CA ARG A 276 -46.84 -3.71 14.34
C ARG A 276 -46.85 -5.00 15.17
N GLU A 277 -47.07 -4.87 16.48
CA GLU A 277 -47.24 -6.03 17.37
C GLU A 277 -46.04 -7.01 17.34
N LEU A 278 -44.82 -6.49 17.17
CA LEU A 278 -43.61 -7.30 17.20
C LEU A 278 -43.28 -7.73 18.64
N ILE A 279 -43.50 -9.01 18.95
CA ILE A 279 -43.20 -9.58 20.26
C ILE A 279 -41.69 -9.57 20.56
N PRO A 280 -41.28 -9.54 21.85
CA PRO A 280 -39.88 -9.46 22.25
C PRO A 280 -38.99 -10.56 21.65
N GLU A 281 -39.49 -11.79 21.54
CA GLU A 281 -38.73 -12.93 21.02
C GLU A 281 -38.35 -12.73 19.54
N HIS A 282 -39.30 -12.29 18.71
CA HIS A 282 -39.05 -12.00 17.30
C HIS A 282 -38.13 -10.79 17.10
N ARG A 283 -38.32 -9.76 17.93
CA ARG A 283 -37.43 -8.59 17.95
C ARG A 283 -35.99 -9.01 18.21
N GLN A 284 -35.78 -9.86 19.22
CA GLN A 284 -34.45 -10.36 19.56
C GLN A 284 -33.80 -11.13 18.41
N ILE A 285 -34.55 -11.99 17.70
CA ILE A 285 -34.01 -12.75 16.56
C ILE A 285 -33.63 -11.82 15.41
N LEU A 286 -34.52 -10.90 15.00
CA LEU A 286 -34.24 -9.94 13.93
C LEU A 286 -33.08 -9.00 14.29
N GLU A 287 -32.95 -8.61 15.56
CA GLU A 287 -31.80 -7.86 16.07
C GLU A 287 -30.53 -8.71 16.15
N ALA A 288 -30.61 -10.04 16.20
CA ALA A 288 -29.45 -10.91 16.21
C ALA A 288 -28.89 -11.15 14.81
N LEU A 289 -29.73 -11.16 13.76
CA LEU A 289 -29.32 -11.55 12.41
C LEU A 289 -28.11 -10.75 11.86
N PRO A 290 -28.09 -9.40 11.85
CA PRO A 290 -26.88 -8.68 11.42
C PRO A 290 -25.69 -8.84 12.37
N ALA A 291 -25.94 -9.14 13.66
CA ALA A 291 -24.89 -9.41 14.64
C ALA A 291 -24.15 -10.71 14.32
N ARG A 292 -24.87 -11.72 13.83
CA ARG A 292 -24.31 -13.04 13.50
C ARG A 292 -23.22 -12.94 12.44
N LEU A 293 -23.43 -12.12 11.41
CA LEU A 293 -22.41 -11.89 10.37
C LEU A 293 -21.17 -11.16 10.91
N SER A 294 -21.35 -10.36 11.96
CA SER A 294 -20.26 -9.61 12.60
C SER A 294 -19.48 -10.43 13.63
N GLN A 295 -19.96 -11.63 13.98
CA GLN A 295 -19.27 -12.52 14.91
C GLN A 295 -17.91 -12.97 14.35
N PRO A 296 -16.89 -13.12 15.20
CA PRO A 296 -15.54 -13.48 14.76
C PRO A 296 -15.47 -14.71 13.87
N ASP A 297 -16.12 -15.81 14.26
CA ASP A 297 -16.04 -17.08 13.52
C ASP A 297 -16.72 -16.99 12.14
N ALA A 298 -17.93 -16.43 12.10
CA ALA A 298 -18.70 -16.28 10.85
C ALA A 298 -18.00 -15.31 9.89
N LEU A 299 -17.52 -14.18 10.39
CA LEU A 299 -16.82 -13.20 9.59
C LEU A 299 -15.46 -13.72 9.11
N ALA A 300 -14.72 -14.43 9.96
CA ALA A 300 -13.45 -15.05 9.57
C ALA A 300 -13.64 -16.06 8.43
N GLN A 301 -14.66 -16.91 8.51
CA GLN A 301 -15.00 -17.86 7.44
C GLN A 301 -15.39 -17.13 6.14
N LEU A 302 -16.20 -16.07 6.24
CA LEU A 302 -16.56 -15.25 5.08
C LEU A 302 -15.31 -14.63 4.44
N LEU A 303 -14.45 -13.98 5.22
CA LEU A 303 -13.23 -13.35 4.72
C LEU A 303 -12.28 -14.36 4.07
N GLN A 304 -12.11 -15.53 4.69
CA GLN A 304 -11.33 -16.61 4.09
C GLN A 304 -11.89 -17.04 2.74
N SER A 305 -13.21 -17.31 2.68
CA SER A 305 -13.86 -17.75 1.45
C SER A 305 -13.78 -16.71 0.32
N LEU A 306 -13.84 -15.42 0.66
CA LEU A 306 -13.71 -14.32 -0.30
C LEU A 306 -12.28 -14.15 -0.82
N ASP A 307 -11.28 -14.36 0.05
CA ASP A 307 -9.86 -14.27 -0.32
C ASP A 307 -9.45 -15.43 -1.25
N GLU A 308 -9.97 -16.63 -0.98
CA GLU A 308 -9.70 -17.86 -1.75
C GLU A 308 -10.59 -18.05 -2.99
N ALA A 309 -11.60 -17.19 -3.19
CA ALA A 309 -12.56 -17.34 -4.28
C ALA A 309 -11.90 -17.24 -5.67
N THR A 310 -12.26 -18.13 -6.59
CA THR A 310 -11.82 -18.06 -8.00
C THR A 310 -12.55 -16.98 -8.79
N SER A 311 -13.78 -16.67 -8.40
CA SER A 311 -14.58 -15.57 -8.95
C SER A 311 -14.97 -14.65 -7.81
N HIS A 312 -14.45 -13.43 -7.82
CA HIS A 312 -14.76 -12.46 -6.78
C HIS A 312 -16.05 -11.71 -7.11
N PRO A 313 -16.92 -11.49 -6.12
CA PRO A 313 -18.07 -10.60 -6.26
C PRO A 313 -17.64 -9.18 -6.65
N THR A 314 -18.61 -8.42 -7.14
CA THR A 314 -18.39 -7.02 -7.49
C THR A 314 -18.11 -6.18 -6.24
N GLU A 315 -17.45 -5.04 -6.43
CA GLU A 315 -17.15 -4.10 -5.35
C GLU A 315 -18.43 -3.58 -4.69
N GLU A 316 -19.49 -3.37 -5.47
CA GLU A 316 -20.80 -2.92 -5.01
C GLU A 316 -21.45 -3.96 -4.07
N GLU A 317 -21.48 -5.23 -4.47
CA GLU A 317 -22.09 -6.32 -3.68
C GLU A 317 -21.41 -6.52 -2.32
N LEU A 318 -20.08 -6.50 -2.28
CA LEU A 318 -19.34 -6.63 -1.02
C LEU A 318 -19.41 -5.36 -0.18
N SER A 319 -19.41 -4.18 -0.80
CA SER A 319 -19.58 -2.92 -0.09
C SER A 319 -20.94 -2.86 0.60
N ASP A 320 -22.01 -3.31 -0.08
CA ASP A 320 -23.35 -3.44 0.47
C ASP A 320 -23.38 -4.41 1.65
N LEU A 321 -22.81 -5.62 1.49
CA LEU A 321 -22.77 -6.61 2.57
C LEU A 321 -21.99 -6.10 3.79
N PHE A 322 -20.77 -5.59 3.56
CA PHE A 322 -19.94 -5.04 4.63
C PHE A 322 -20.56 -3.79 5.25
N GLY A 323 -21.45 -3.10 4.52
CA GLY A 323 -22.28 -2.00 5.00
C GLY A 323 -23.18 -2.40 6.16
N GLU A 324 -23.55 -3.68 6.24
CA GLU A 324 -24.46 -4.19 7.26
C GLU A 324 -23.74 -4.74 8.51
N LEU A 325 -22.40 -4.77 8.52
CA LEU A 325 -21.58 -5.16 9.67
C LEU A 325 -21.75 -4.20 10.86
N ARG A 326 -21.50 -4.71 12.06
CA ARG A 326 -21.57 -3.98 13.34
C ARG A 326 -20.18 -3.69 13.89
N ALA A 327 -20.12 -2.89 14.96
CA ALA A 327 -18.88 -2.43 15.57
C ALA A 327 -17.99 -3.59 16.10
N ASP A 328 -18.60 -4.69 16.54
CA ASP A 328 -17.92 -5.91 16.98
C ASP A 328 -17.14 -6.61 15.86
N ALA A 329 -17.49 -6.38 14.59
CA ALA A 329 -16.73 -6.88 13.45
C ALA A 329 -15.32 -6.25 13.34
N LEU A 330 -15.12 -5.06 13.93
CA LEU A 330 -13.90 -4.26 13.71
C LEU A 330 -12.63 -5.03 14.09
N GLY A 331 -12.64 -5.73 15.23
CA GLY A 331 -11.50 -6.54 15.67
C GLY A 331 -11.15 -7.64 14.66
N THR A 332 -12.16 -8.36 14.17
CA THR A 332 -11.98 -9.44 13.18
C THR A 332 -11.48 -8.90 11.85
N LEU A 333 -12.05 -7.80 11.35
CA LEU A 333 -11.61 -7.14 10.10
C LEU A 333 -10.13 -6.74 10.19
N MET A 334 -9.72 -6.11 11.30
CA MET A 334 -8.34 -5.70 11.51
C MET A 334 -7.38 -6.88 11.69
N GLY A 335 -7.79 -7.95 12.39
CA GLY A 335 -6.98 -9.16 12.55
C GLY A 335 -6.83 -9.98 11.26
N TRP A 336 -7.73 -9.79 10.29
CA TRP A 336 -7.65 -10.44 8.98
C TRP A 336 -6.96 -9.61 7.91
N LEU A 337 -6.97 -8.28 8.01
CA LEU A 337 -6.36 -7.39 7.02
C LEU A 337 -4.93 -7.79 6.58
N PRO A 338 -3.99 -8.16 7.49
CA PRO A 338 -2.65 -8.59 7.08
C PRO A 338 -2.58 -10.02 6.52
N LYS A 339 -3.64 -10.82 6.68
CA LYS A 339 -3.73 -12.22 6.20
C LYS A 339 -4.29 -12.32 4.79
N LEU A 340 -5.00 -11.29 4.32
CA LEU A 340 -5.64 -11.26 3.01
C LEU A 340 -4.59 -11.15 1.90
N THR A 341 -4.69 -12.04 0.92
CA THR A 341 -3.83 -12.08 -0.27
C THR A 341 -4.47 -11.36 -1.45
N ASN A 342 -5.79 -11.25 -1.48
CA ASN A 342 -6.54 -10.59 -2.52
C ASN A 342 -6.64 -9.08 -2.23
N GLU A 343 -5.96 -8.27 -3.04
CA GLU A 343 -5.93 -6.81 -2.86
C GLU A 343 -7.32 -6.14 -2.99
N ARG A 344 -8.24 -6.72 -3.77
CA ARG A 344 -9.62 -6.21 -3.84
C ARG A 344 -10.35 -6.45 -2.51
N VAL A 345 -10.32 -7.67 -1.98
CA VAL A 345 -10.96 -7.99 -0.69
C VAL A 345 -10.33 -7.17 0.42
N LYS A 346 -9.00 -7.04 0.44
CA LYS A 346 -8.25 -6.22 1.40
C LYS A 346 -8.68 -4.75 1.40
N SER A 347 -8.81 -4.13 0.22
CA SER A 347 -9.27 -2.74 0.12
C SER A 347 -10.71 -2.55 0.61
N LEU A 348 -11.60 -3.51 0.33
CA LEU A 348 -12.98 -3.51 0.82
C LEU A 348 -13.07 -3.69 2.33
N VAL A 349 -12.28 -4.61 2.90
CA VAL A 349 -12.18 -4.80 4.36
C VAL A 349 -11.66 -3.55 5.04
N GLN A 350 -10.66 -2.90 4.45
CA GLN A 350 -10.15 -1.62 4.95
C GLN A 350 -11.24 -0.53 4.94
N ASN A 351 -11.97 -0.37 3.82
CA ASN A 351 -13.04 0.62 3.70
C ASN A 351 -14.17 0.36 4.71
N ALA A 352 -14.55 -0.91 4.90
CA ALA A 352 -15.55 -1.31 5.87
C ALA A 352 -15.11 -0.99 7.32
N ALA A 353 -13.87 -1.32 7.65
CA ALA A 353 -13.31 -1.02 8.96
C ALA A 353 -13.19 0.48 9.23
N GLU A 354 -12.77 1.27 8.24
CA GLU A 354 -12.71 2.74 8.35
C GLU A 354 -14.10 3.35 8.60
N ARG A 355 -15.12 2.92 7.85
CA ARG A 355 -16.52 3.34 8.08
C ARG A 355 -17.00 2.96 9.48
N LEU A 356 -16.78 1.72 9.91
CA LEU A 356 -17.17 1.24 11.24
C LEU A 356 -16.46 2.02 12.35
N ALA A 357 -15.16 2.29 12.19
CA ALA A 357 -14.36 3.03 13.15
C ALA A 357 -14.77 4.50 13.25
N GLN A 358 -15.13 5.14 12.13
CA GLN A 358 -15.67 6.51 12.14
C GLN A 358 -16.98 6.61 12.92
N ALA A 359 -17.86 5.61 12.78
CA ALA A 359 -19.11 5.55 13.53
C ALA A 359 -18.93 5.13 15.00
N ASN A 360 -17.85 4.40 15.32
CA ASN A 360 -17.65 3.73 16.61
C ASN A 360 -16.25 3.98 17.19
N ALA A 361 -15.83 5.24 17.29
CA ALA A 361 -14.49 5.60 17.78
C ALA A 361 -14.15 4.99 19.15
N ALA A 362 -15.13 4.87 20.06
CA ALA A 362 -14.92 4.26 21.37
C ALA A 362 -14.48 2.79 21.29
N GLU A 363 -14.98 2.02 20.31
CA GLU A 363 -14.59 0.62 20.14
C GLU A 363 -13.17 0.51 19.60
N VAL A 364 -12.75 1.43 18.71
CA VAL A 364 -11.36 1.53 18.26
C VAL A 364 -10.42 1.78 19.43
N LEU A 365 -10.75 2.75 20.30
CA LEU A 365 -9.93 3.10 21.46
C LEU A 365 -9.82 1.93 22.45
N LYS A 366 -10.91 1.20 22.66
CA LYS A 366 -10.92 -0.03 23.46
C LYS A 366 -10.04 -1.12 22.82
N ALA A 367 -10.10 -1.27 21.50
CA ALA A 367 -9.34 -2.27 20.76
C ALA A 367 -7.82 -1.97 20.67
N LEU A 368 -7.37 -0.75 21.00
CA LEU A 368 -5.93 -0.48 21.21
C LEU A 368 -5.34 -1.33 22.34
N ALA A 369 -6.17 -1.76 23.30
CA ALA A 369 -5.78 -2.66 24.39
C ALA A 369 -5.99 -4.15 24.06
N SER A 370 -6.20 -4.51 22.79
CA SER A 370 -6.33 -5.91 22.36
C SER A 370 -5.11 -6.74 22.77
N THR A 371 -5.35 -8.01 23.12
CA THR A 371 -4.28 -8.99 23.38
C THR A 371 -3.72 -9.62 22.11
N ASP A 372 -4.38 -9.41 20.96
CA ASP A 372 -3.89 -9.85 19.65
C ASP A 372 -2.98 -8.76 19.05
N PRO A 373 -1.67 -9.02 18.87
CA PRO A 373 -0.72 -8.04 18.33
C PRO A 373 -1.07 -7.55 16.92
N ALA A 374 -1.63 -8.42 16.06
CA ALA A 374 -2.00 -8.06 14.70
C ALA A 374 -3.16 -7.07 14.71
N VAL A 375 -4.19 -7.33 15.53
CA VAL A 375 -5.30 -6.40 15.73
C VAL A 375 -4.81 -5.10 16.34
N GLN A 376 -3.95 -5.15 17.34
CA GLN A 376 -3.43 -3.96 18.02
C GLN A 376 -2.65 -3.05 17.06
N LEU A 377 -1.78 -3.61 16.23
CA LEU A 377 -1.02 -2.88 15.22
C LEU A 377 -1.94 -2.18 14.20
N GLU A 378 -2.91 -2.91 13.65
CA GLU A 378 -3.86 -2.35 12.69
C GLU A 378 -4.80 -1.31 13.32
N MET A 379 -5.19 -1.49 14.58
CA MET A 379 -5.97 -0.49 15.32
C MET A 379 -5.18 0.80 15.57
N VAL A 380 -3.87 0.72 15.84
CA VAL A 380 -2.98 1.90 15.94
C VAL A 380 -2.94 2.65 14.62
N ARG A 381 -2.73 1.94 13.50
CA ARG A 381 -2.72 2.52 12.15
C ARG A 381 -4.06 3.19 11.83
N LEU A 382 -5.17 2.51 12.10
CA LEU A 382 -6.52 3.01 11.87
C LEU A 382 -6.82 4.26 12.70
N ALA A 383 -6.52 4.23 14.00
CA ALA A 383 -6.72 5.37 14.89
C ALA A 383 -5.87 6.59 14.47
N GLY A 384 -4.64 6.35 14.00
CA GLY A 384 -3.77 7.39 13.43
C GLY A 384 -4.35 8.04 12.17
N ARG A 385 -4.76 7.22 11.19
CA ARG A 385 -5.38 7.70 9.93
C ARG A 385 -6.64 8.52 10.17
N LEU A 386 -7.51 8.04 11.07
CA LEU A 386 -8.76 8.73 11.44
C LEU A 386 -8.54 9.89 12.42
N LYS A 387 -7.31 10.09 12.92
CA LYS A 387 -6.94 11.12 13.89
C LYS A 387 -7.85 11.15 15.12
N LEU A 388 -8.18 9.98 15.67
CA LEU A 388 -9.19 9.86 16.71
C LEU A 388 -8.82 10.62 18.00
N PRO A 389 -9.70 11.49 18.52
CA PRO A 389 -9.54 12.09 19.84
C PRO A 389 -9.49 10.99 20.91
N GLY A 390 -8.46 10.98 21.76
CA GLY A 390 -8.25 9.95 22.79
C GLY A 390 -7.31 8.80 22.39
N ALA A 391 -6.99 8.64 21.10
CA ALA A 391 -6.02 7.64 20.66
C ALA A 391 -4.63 7.79 21.31
N PRO A 392 -4.09 9.01 21.54
CA PRO A 392 -2.81 9.16 22.24
C PRO A 392 -2.80 8.52 23.63
N ASP A 393 -3.89 8.62 24.40
CA ASP A 393 -3.94 8.09 25.76
C ASP A 393 -3.88 6.56 25.74
N GLY A 394 -4.55 5.91 24.79
CA GLY A 394 -4.46 4.46 24.56
C GLY A 394 -3.11 4.00 23.97
N MET A 395 -2.43 4.86 23.22
CA MET A 395 -1.12 4.56 22.61
C MET A 395 0.06 4.70 23.58
N GLY A 396 -0.08 5.46 24.67
CA GLY A 396 0.98 5.65 25.67
C GLY A 396 1.56 4.34 26.22
N PRO A 397 0.74 3.41 26.72
CA PRO A 397 1.21 2.09 27.16
C PRO A 397 1.87 1.26 26.06
N LEU A 398 1.40 1.40 24.81
CA LEU A 398 1.95 0.67 23.64
C LEU A 398 3.35 1.18 23.28
N LEU A 399 3.57 2.49 23.38
CA LEU A 399 4.91 3.07 23.22
C LEU A 399 5.88 2.62 24.30
N GLU A 400 5.41 2.40 25.54
CA GLU A 400 6.26 1.97 26.65
C GLU A 400 6.63 0.49 26.58
N ARG A 401 5.66 -0.38 26.28
CA ARG A 401 5.79 -1.84 26.44
C ARG A 401 5.69 -2.64 25.14
N GLY A 402 5.34 -2.00 24.03
CA GLY A 402 5.25 -2.66 22.74
C GLY A 402 6.61 -3.09 22.20
N GLU A 403 6.59 -4.05 21.29
CA GLU A 403 7.75 -4.43 20.47
C GLU A 403 8.08 -3.32 19.46
N ARG A 404 9.30 -3.37 18.90
CA ARG A 404 9.84 -2.35 17.97
C ARG A 404 8.85 -1.93 16.88
N GLU A 405 8.21 -2.88 16.21
CA GLU A 405 7.26 -2.61 15.12
C GLU A 405 6.03 -1.81 15.60
N LEU A 406 5.43 -2.23 16.72
CA LEU A 406 4.27 -1.55 17.29
C LEU A 406 4.62 -0.13 17.75
N LYS A 407 5.79 0.05 18.39
CA LYS A 407 6.25 1.38 18.81
C LYS A 407 6.42 2.34 17.63
N LEU A 408 6.99 1.87 16.52
CA LEU A 408 7.14 2.67 15.30
C LEU A 408 5.78 3.07 14.72
N ALA A 409 4.84 2.13 14.64
CA ALA A 409 3.47 2.43 14.21
C ALA A 409 2.78 3.44 15.13
N VAL A 410 3.03 3.37 16.44
CA VAL A 410 2.54 4.38 17.40
C VAL A 410 3.16 5.75 17.11
N VAL A 411 4.48 5.84 16.91
CA VAL A 411 5.13 7.12 16.56
C VAL A 411 4.57 7.72 15.27
N GLU A 412 4.33 6.90 14.25
CA GLU A 412 3.72 7.33 12.99
C GLU A 412 2.28 7.82 13.18
N ALA A 413 1.48 7.09 13.95
CA ALA A 413 0.11 7.46 14.27
C ALA A 413 0.06 8.78 15.07
N LEU A 414 0.91 8.94 16.09
CA LEU A 414 1.01 10.17 16.90
C LEU A 414 1.48 11.36 16.07
N THR A 415 2.42 11.15 15.15
CA THR A 415 2.88 12.14 14.16
C THR A 415 1.71 12.62 13.29
N THR A 416 0.89 11.69 12.80
CA THR A 416 -0.30 11.98 11.98
C THR A 416 -1.40 12.71 12.77
N ILE A 417 -1.60 12.34 14.04
CA ILE A 417 -2.58 12.95 14.94
C ILE A 417 -2.20 14.40 15.28
N GLY A 418 -0.94 14.65 15.64
CA GLY A 418 -0.44 16.02 15.83
C GLY A 418 -1.00 16.78 17.04
N SER A 419 -1.79 16.14 17.92
CA SER A 419 -2.43 16.77 19.08
C SER A 419 -1.42 17.06 20.22
N PRO A 420 -1.74 17.95 21.18
CA PRO A 420 -0.84 18.23 22.32
C PRO A 420 -0.47 16.98 23.13
N SER A 421 -1.40 16.04 23.33
CA SER A 421 -1.10 14.76 23.97
C SER A 421 -0.17 13.90 23.14
N ALA A 422 -0.37 13.87 21.81
CA ALA A 422 0.54 13.16 20.91
C ALA A 422 1.95 13.76 20.93
N MET A 423 2.10 15.08 20.94
CA MET A 423 3.41 15.74 21.03
C MET A 423 4.14 15.38 22.33
N ARG A 424 3.44 15.30 23.47
CA ARG A 424 4.06 14.88 24.74
C ARG A 424 4.57 13.43 24.71
N LEU A 425 3.88 12.54 24.00
CA LEU A 425 4.33 11.16 23.83
C LEU A 425 5.53 11.07 22.88
N LEU A 426 5.54 11.84 21.78
CA LEU A 426 6.69 11.92 20.89
C LEU A 426 7.91 12.52 21.59
N GLU A 427 7.73 13.51 22.47
CA GLU A 427 8.80 14.03 23.32
C GLU A 427 9.40 12.93 24.23
N LYS A 428 8.58 12.01 24.74
CA LYS A 428 9.05 10.85 25.53
C LYS A 428 9.77 9.83 24.65
N ALA A 429 9.33 9.64 23.41
CA ALA A 429 9.94 8.71 22.45
C ALA A 429 11.39 9.06 22.08
N ILE A 430 11.84 10.31 22.30
CA ILE A 430 13.26 10.72 22.18
C ILE A 430 14.17 9.88 23.09
N ASP A 431 13.63 9.39 24.20
CA ASP A 431 14.33 8.59 25.23
C ASP A 431 13.98 7.10 25.17
N ASP A 432 13.36 6.62 24.08
CA ASP A 432 13.01 5.20 23.94
C ASP A 432 14.26 4.30 23.85
N GLN A 433 14.13 3.04 24.27
CA GLN A 433 15.22 2.05 24.18
C GLN A 433 15.51 1.66 22.72
N GLU A 434 14.47 1.66 21.88
CA GLU A 434 14.57 1.33 20.47
C GLU A 434 15.11 2.51 19.67
N ARG A 435 16.23 2.28 18.98
CA ARG A 435 16.91 3.31 18.17
C ARG A 435 15.99 3.93 17.12
N ASP A 436 15.27 3.10 16.38
CA ASP A 436 14.43 3.57 15.26
C ASP A 436 13.29 4.47 15.76
N VAL A 437 12.77 4.17 16.96
CA VAL A 437 11.73 4.98 17.64
C VAL A 437 12.28 6.35 18.02
N ARG A 438 13.51 6.42 18.58
CA ARG A 438 14.19 7.69 18.89
C ARG A 438 14.40 8.52 17.64
N ILE A 439 14.92 7.92 16.56
CA ILE A 439 15.18 8.60 15.29
C ILE A 439 13.89 9.18 14.71
N ALA A 440 12.83 8.38 14.61
CA ALA A 440 11.55 8.80 14.05
C ALA A 440 10.96 9.99 14.82
N ALA A 441 10.96 9.92 16.16
CA ALA A 441 10.48 10.99 17.02
C ALA A 441 11.29 12.28 16.86
N VAL A 442 12.62 12.20 16.87
CA VAL A 442 13.51 13.36 16.79
C VAL A 442 13.45 14.02 15.41
N LYS A 443 13.45 13.23 14.32
CA LYS A 443 13.28 13.74 12.96
C LYS A 443 11.98 14.54 12.85
N PHE A 444 10.86 13.97 13.30
CA PHE A 444 9.56 14.63 13.24
C PHE A 444 9.54 15.93 14.07
N LEU A 445 9.97 15.88 15.33
CA LEU A 445 9.95 17.03 16.23
C LEU A 445 10.88 18.17 15.75
N GLY A 446 12.04 17.82 15.20
CA GLY A 446 12.97 18.76 14.59
C GLY A 446 12.38 19.43 13.33
N GLN A 447 11.81 18.65 12.41
CA GLN A 447 11.17 19.17 11.20
C GLN A 447 9.96 20.07 11.51
N ARG A 448 9.20 19.74 12.55
CA ARG A 448 8.04 20.52 13.00
C ARG A 448 8.44 21.79 13.76
N GLY A 449 9.70 21.93 14.18
CA GLY A 449 10.15 23.05 15.00
C GLY A 449 9.58 23.02 16.43
N HIS A 450 9.30 21.82 16.97
CA HIS A 450 8.66 21.65 18.28
C HIS A 450 9.62 21.96 19.44
N ARG A 451 9.66 23.23 19.86
CA ARG A 451 10.63 23.75 20.84
C ARG A 451 10.63 23.02 22.20
N ASN A 452 9.51 22.44 22.65
CA ASN A 452 9.48 21.71 23.92
C ASN A 452 10.35 20.43 23.91
N ALA A 453 10.70 19.91 22.73
CA ALA A 453 11.63 18.80 22.59
C ALA A 453 13.10 19.21 22.79
N PHE A 454 13.40 20.51 22.68
CA PHE A 454 14.77 21.01 22.66
C PHE A 454 15.61 20.62 23.88
N PRO A 455 15.13 20.70 25.14
CA PRO A 455 15.94 20.31 26.29
C PRO A 455 16.41 18.85 26.25
N ARG A 456 15.58 17.93 25.74
CA ARG A 456 15.93 16.50 25.60
C ARG A 456 16.93 16.27 24.47
N ILE A 457 16.73 16.94 23.33
CA ILE A 457 17.63 16.86 22.18
C ILE A 457 19.00 17.46 22.53
N GLU A 458 19.03 18.61 23.20
CA GLU A 458 20.26 19.25 23.68
C GLU A 458 21.01 18.36 24.68
N ALA A 459 20.31 17.76 25.64
CA ALA A 459 20.93 16.83 26.59
C ALA A 459 21.53 15.59 25.89
N ALA A 460 20.88 15.07 24.84
CA ALA A 460 21.40 13.95 24.06
C ALA A 460 22.65 14.33 23.24
N VAL A 461 22.64 15.50 22.60
CA VAL A 461 23.74 16.01 21.75
C VAL A 461 24.97 16.42 22.58
N THR A 462 24.76 16.99 23.76
CA THR A 462 25.85 17.50 24.62
C THR A 462 26.34 16.47 25.65
N GLY A 463 25.55 15.44 25.91
CA GLY A 463 25.85 14.38 26.88
C GLY A 463 26.51 13.15 26.25
N ASN A 464 26.43 12.03 26.97
CA ASN A 464 27.01 10.74 26.54
C ASN A 464 26.01 9.82 25.81
N LYS A 465 24.75 10.23 25.67
CA LYS A 465 23.68 9.35 25.15
C LYS A 465 23.95 8.90 23.72
N LEU A 466 24.55 9.76 22.90
CA LEU A 466 24.90 9.46 21.51
C LEU A 466 26.33 8.97 21.33
N LYS A 467 27.05 8.62 22.41
CA LYS A 467 28.46 8.22 22.30
C LYS A 467 28.62 6.95 21.47
N ASP A 468 27.81 5.94 21.78
CA ASP A 468 27.83 4.61 21.16
C ASP A 468 26.74 4.46 20.07
N ALA A 469 26.02 5.55 19.76
CA ALA A 469 25.06 5.59 18.67
C ALA A 469 25.79 5.59 17.32
N ASP A 470 25.19 5.00 16.29
CA ASP A 470 25.73 5.10 14.92
C ASP A 470 25.55 6.51 14.32
N LEU A 471 26.12 6.69 13.13
CA LEU A 471 26.13 7.97 12.43
C LEU A 471 24.72 8.45 12.11
N THR A 472 23.81 7.57 11.69
CA THR A 472 22.44 7.94 11.30
C THR A 472 21.63 8.46 12.49
N GLU A 473 21.76 7.83 13.67
CA GLU A 473 21.13 8.34 14.88
C GLU A 473 21.75 9.69 15.30
N LYS A 474 23.08 9.79 15.32
CA LYS A 474 23.77 11.05 15.63
C LYS A 474 23.30 12.18 14.71
N MET A 475 23.23 11.93 13.41
CA MET A 475 22.77 12.91 12.42
C MET A 475 21.36 13.39 12.72
N ALA A 476 20.41 12.49 13.00
CA ALA A 476 19.03 12.86 13.30
C ALA A 476 18.94 13.84 14.49
N PHE A 477 19.67 13.56 15.58
CA PHE A 477 19.73 14.42 16.75
C PHE A 477 20.41 15.77 16.50
N PHE A 478 21.53 15.78 15.78
CA PHE A 478 22.25 17.02 15.46
C PHE A 478 21.49 17.90 14.47
N GLU A 479 20.82 17.32 13.46
CA GLU A 479 19.96 18.06 12.55
C GLU A 479 18.77 18.69 13.28
N ALA A 480 18.12 17.93 14.18
CA ALA A 480 17.04 18.45 15.01
C ALA A 480 17.55 19.55 15.98
N TYR A 481 18.75 19.40 16.54
CA TYR A 481 19.39 20.45 17.35
C TYR A 481 19.59 21.73 16.55
N GLY A 482 20.19 21.65 15.36
CA GLY A 482 20.40 22.80 14.49
C GLY A 482 19.09 23.50 14.11
N ALA A 483 18.05 22.73 13.79
CA ALA A 483 16.73 23.25 13.46
C ALA A 483 16.02 23.96 14.63
N LEU A 484 16.17 23.44 15.87
CA LEU A 484 15.48 23.96 17.05
C LEU A 484 16.25 25.08 17.78
N ALA A 485 17.57 24.95 17.89
CA ALA A 485 18.41 25.92 18.59
C ALA A 485 18.57 27.22 17.80
N GLY A 486 18.63 27.15 16.47
CA GLY A 486 18.99 28.27 15.62
C GLY A 486 20.36 28.86 16.01
N GLU A 487 20.52 30.18 15.89
CA GLU A 487 21.78 30.85 16.19
C GLU A 487 22.27 30.65 17.63
N ALA A 488 21.35 30.50 18.60
CA ALA A 488 21.71 30.30 20.00
C ALA A 488 22.50 28.99 20.23
N GLY A 489 22.37 28.00 19.33
CA GLY A 489 23.11 26.73 19.39
C GLY A 489 24.51 26.79 18.78
N ILE A 490 24.88 27.85 18.06
CA ILE A 490 26.17 27.96 17.36
C ILE A 490 27.37 27.78 18.31
N PRO A 491 27.43 28.41 19.50
CA PRO A 491 28.56 28.24 20.41
C PRO A 491 28.75 26.78 20.87
N THR A 492 27.66 26.05 21.09
CA THR A 492 27.68 24.64 21.47
C THR A 492 28.18 23.78 20.32
N LEU A 493 27.66 23.99 19.11
CA LEU A 493 28.09 23.25 17.91
C LEU A 493 29.54 23.57 17.54
N GLU A 494 29.98 24.82 17.68
CA GLU A 494 31.37 25.23 17.48
C GLU A 494 32.30 24.48 18.43
N LYS A 495 31.95 24.40 19.73
CA LYS A 495 32.72 23.65 20.72
C LYS A 495 32.85 22.17 20.34
N LEU A 496 31.76 21.56 19.87
CA LEU A 496 31.74 20.15 19.45
C LEU A 496 32.56 19.91 18.18
N LEU A 497 32.47 20.80 17.19
CA LEU A 497 33.22 20.72 15.94
C LEU A 497 34.73 20.94 16.14
N LEU A 498 35.08 21.97 16.92
CA LEU A 498 36.47 22.40 17.13
C LEU A 498 37.19 21.61 18.21
N ALA A 499 36.49 20.81 19.02
CA ALA A 499 36.98 20.06 20.19
C ALA A 499 38.47 19.70 20.05
N LYS A 500 39.33 20.60 20.56
CA LYS A 500 40.77 20.55 20.35
C LYS A 500 41.32 19.41 21.21
N GLY A 501 41.91 18.41 20.56
CA GLY A 501 42.83 17.53 21.24
C GLY A 501 44.04 18.36 21.67
N GLY A 502 44.13 18.70 22.95
CA GLY A 502 45.36 19.26 23.53
C GLY A 502 46.51 18.25 23.45
N LEU A 503 47.71 18.63 23.88
CA LEU A 503 48.91 17.77 23.87
C LEU A 503 48.71 16.41 24.60
N LEU A 504 47.67 16.29 25.43
CA LEU A 504 47.25 15.10 26.18
C LEU A 504 45.75 14.75 26.01
N GLY A 505 45.00 15.47 25.16
CA GLY A 505 43.55 15.31 25.00
C GLY A 505 43.19 14.62 23.68
N ARG A 506 42.33 13.61 23.71
CA ARG A 506 41.76 13.03 22.47
C ARG A 506 40.87 14.07 21.79
N LYS A 507 41.09 14.30 20.49
CA LYS A 507 40.12 15.02 19.64
C LYS A 507 38.74 14.33 19.75
N GLY A 508 37.67 15.10 19.66
CA GLY A 508 36.31 14.55 19.58
C GLY A 508 36.16 13.57 18.41
N HIS A 509 35.23 12.62 18.53
CA HIS A 509 35.01 11.59 17.50
C HIS A 509 34.70 12.24 16.14
N PRO A 510 35.31 11.78 15.03
CA PRO A 510 35.05 12.26 13.67
C PRO A 510 33.57 12.49 13.36
N GLU A 511 32.73 11.51 13.67
CA GLU A 511 31.28 11.56 13.41
C GLU A 511 30.58 12.68 14.17
N THR A 512 30.86 12.87 15.47
CA THR A 512 30.26 13.95 16.27
C THR A 512 30.64 15.31 15.70
N ARG A 513 31.89 15.46 15.25
CA ARG A 513 32.38 16.69 14.63
C ARG A 513 31.70 16.93 13.27
N ALA A 514 31.56 15.90 12.46
CA ALA A 514 30.85 15.98 11.18
C ALA A 514 29.36 16.33 11.37
N CYS A 515 28.69 15.70 12.35
CA CYS A 515 27.31 16.02 12.70
C CYS A 515 27.16 17.47 13.20
N ALA A 516 28.11 17.98 14.00
CA ALA A 516 28.12 19.37 14.43
C ALA A 516 28.27 20.35 13.24
N ALA A 517 29.11 20.02 12.26
CA ALA A 517 29.22 20.81 11.02
C ALA A 517 27.90 20.82 10.24
N MET A 518 27.23 19.66 10.09
CA MET A 518 25.94 19.58 9.40
C MET A 518 24.86 20.40 10.11
N ALA A 519 24.79 20.31 11.44
CA ALA A 519 23.87 21.11 12.25
C ALA A 519 24.11 22.62 12.07
N LEU A 520 25.37 23.08 12.01
CA LEU A 520 25.73 24.46 11.68
C LEU A 520 25.25 24.84 10.28
N GLY A 521 25.43 23.96 9.29
CA GLY A 521 24.91 24.14 7.94
C GLY A 521 23.39 24.35 7.90
N LYS A 522 22.66 23.60 8.74
CA LYS A 522 21.19 23.68 8.84
C LYS A 522 20.70 25.01 9.43
N ILE A 523 21.50 25.67 10.27
CA ILE A 523 21.16 26.97 10.87
C ILE A 523 21.11 28.08 9.80
N ARG A 524 21.93 27.98 8.73
CA ARG A 524 21.94 28.89 7.57
C ARG A 524 22.15 30.37 7.89
N THR A 525 23.10 30.67 8.79
CA THR A 525 23.44 32.06 9.16
C THR A 525 24.91 32.38 8.90
N PRO A 526 25.26 33.68 8.72
CA PRO A 526 26.65 34.10 8.54
C PRO A 526 27.57 33.64 9.68
N ALA A 527 27.09 33.69 10.93
CA ALA A 527 27.85 33.21 12.09
C ALA A 527 28.15 31.71 12.00
N ALA A 528 27.21 30.88 11.54
CA ALA A 528 27.45 29.47 11.32
C ALA A 528 28.48 29.23 10.20
N ARG A 529 28.41 30.04 9.13
CA ARG A 529 29.39 30.01 8.02
C ARG A 529 30.81 30.30 8.51
N GLU A 530 30.99 31.31 9.35
CA GLU A 530 32.30 31.68 9.93
C GLU A 530 32.90 30.53 10.74
N VAL A 531 32.09 29.82 11.53
CA VAL A 531 32.55 28.65 12.29
C VAL A 531 33.00 27.53 11.35
N LEU A 532 32.20 27.23 10.31
CA LEU A 532 32.52 26.18 9.33
C LEU A 532 33.82 26.48 8.57
N GLN A 533 34.07 27.74 8.21
CA GLN A 533 35.29 28.16 7.49
C GLN A 533 36.59 27.83 8.25
N LYS A 534 36.55 27.80 9.59
CA LYS A 534 37.70 27.44 10.44
C LYS A 534 38.17 25.99 10.26
N VAL A 535 37.35 25.12 9.68
CA VAL A 535 37.56 23.64 9.66
C VAL A 535 37.57 23.06 8.24
N THR A 536 37.64 23.92 7.22
CA THR A 536 37.67 23.52 5.79
C THR A 536 38.85 22.61 5.41
N GLN A 537 39.95 22.68 6.16
CA GLN A 537 41.17 21.88 5.94
C GLN A 537 41.33 20.78 7.01
N ASP A 538 40.24 20.22 7.53
CA ASP A 538 40.34 19.15 8.50
C ASP A 538 41.02 17.90 7.91
N LYS A 539 41.85 17.27 8.74
CA LYS A 539 42.57 16.03 8.35
C LYS A 539 41.62 14.86 8.15
N GLU A 540 40.50 14.86 8.85
CA GLU A 540 39.49 13.81 8.77
C GLU A 540 38.58 14.00 7.55
N PRO A 541 38.57 13.07 6.58
CA PRO A 541 37.75 13.20 5.37
C PRO A 541 36.26 13.41 5.64
N LEU A 542 35.69 12.67 6.60
CA LEU A 542 34.28 12.78 6.97
C LEU A 542 33.91 14.21 7.42
N VAL A 543 34.76 14.81 8.26
CA VAL A 543 34.53 16.17 8.77
C VAL A 543 34.70 17.20 7.65
N ARG A 544 35.73 17.04 6.81
CA ARG A 544 35.97 17.94 5.67
C ARG A 544 34.82 17.93 4.66
N ASN A 545 34.28 16.74 4.36
CA ASN A 545 33.13 16.59 3.45
C ASN A 545 31.87 17.20 4.06
N ALA A 546 31.59 16.93 5.35
CA ALA A 546 30.46 17.55 6.07
C ALA A 546 30.54 19.08 6.11
N VAL A 547 31.72 19.65 6.37
CA VAL A 547 31.94 21.11 6.35
C VAL A 547 31.74 21.67 4.94
N SER A 548 32.24 21.00 3.91
CA SER A 548 32.08 21.43 2.50
C SER A 548 30.61 21.47 2.11
N ARG A 549 29.86 20.41 2.44
CA ARG A 549 28.41 20.33 2.24
C ARG A 549 27.65 21.42 3.01
N ALA A 550 27.93 21.57 4.31
CA ALA A 550 27.32 22.59 5.15
C ALA A 550 27.56 24.03 4.63
N LEU A 551 28.76 24.32 4.10
CA LEU A 551 29.07 25.62 3.49
C LEU A 551 28.30 25.88 2.18
N ARG A 552 27.98 24.84 1.41
CA ARG A 552 27.10 24.95 0.24
C ARG A 552 25.66 25.24 0.65
N ASP A 553 25.14 24.55 1.66
CA ASP A 553 23.78 24.75 2.18
C ASP A 553 23.56 26.16 2.74
N VAL A 554 24.58 26.77 3.35
CA VAL A 554 24.52 28.16 3.83
C VAL A 554 24.62 29.17 2.67
N GLY A 555 25.30 28.83 1.57
CA GLY A 555 25.50 29.70 0.41
C GLY A 555 24.35 29.71 -0.59
N ALA A 556 23.49 28.69 -0.61
CA ALA A 556 22.32 28.62 -1.50
C ALA A 556 21.12 29.46 -1.02
N GLY A 557 21.17 30.01 0.20
CA GLY A 557 20.10 30.79 0.81
C GLY A 557 20.34 32.30 0.89
N SER A 558 21.42 32.81 0.27
CA SER A 558 21.82 34.23 0.27
C SER A 558 21.56 34.93 -1.06
#